data_AF-A0A061HVX2-F1
#
_entry.id   AF-A0A061HVX2-F1
#
_cell.length_a   1.000
_cell.length_b   1.000
_cell.length_c   1.000
_cell.angle_alpha   90.00
_cell.angle_beta   90.00
_cell.angle_gamma   90.00
#
_symmetry.space_group_name_H-M   'P 1'
#
loop_
_entity.id
_entity.type
_entity.pdbx_description
1 polymer ?
#
loop_
_entity_poly.entity_id
_entity_poly.type
_entity_poly.pdbx_seq_one_letter_code
_entity_poly.pdbx_strand_id
1 'polypeptide(L)'
;MGGELANGLLTNDVWAFSPLGGGHWELLAPPASSPSGPPGLAGHAAALVDDIWLYVSGGRTQHDLFSSGLFRFHLDHTSRGYWEQVIPAGGRPPAATGHSMVFHAPSRTLLVHGGHRPSTARFSVRVNSTELFHVDRRVWTTLKGRDGLQGPRERAFHTASVLGNYMVVYGGNVHTHYQEEKCYEDGIFFYHLGCHQWVSGAELAPPGTPEVCVSVLKPEYVCVGPDRSRFCPSAMWLSGTDLRLPDLVAVASVR
;
A
#
# COMPACT_ATOMS: atom_id res chain seq x y z
N MET A 1 0.04 -11.09 -7.48
CA MET A 1 0.48 -12.25 -6.69
C MET A 1 -0.67 -12.62 -5.76
N GLY A 2 -0.91 -13.91 -5.58
CA GLY A 2 -1.90 -14.41 -4.65
C GLY A 2 -3.35 -14.03 -4.99
N GLY A 3 -4.21 -14.01 -3.99
CA GLY A 3 -5.65 -13.78 -4.12
C GLY A 3 -6.48 -15.01 -3.75
N GLU A 4 -7.80 -14.88 -3.86
CA GLU A 4 -8.76 -15.96 -3.68
C GLU A 4 -9.26 -16.44 -5.04
N LEU A 5 -9.19 -17.75 -5.26
CA LEU A 5 -9.71 -18.40 -6.45
C LEU A 5 -11.23 -18.59 -6.34
N ALA A 6 -11.91 -18.83 -7.46
CA ALA A 6 -13.37 -19.04 -7.49
C ALA A 6 -13.86 -20.23 -6.63
N ASN A 7 -12.98 -21.17 -6.29
CA ASN A 7 -13.25 -22.30 -5.40
C ASN A 7 -13.00 -21.97 -3.91
N GLY A 8 -12.68 -20.72 -3.58
CA GLY A 8 -12.39 -20.24 -2.22
C GLY A 8 -10.98 -20.54 -1.71
N LEU A 9 -10.12 -21.20 -2.52
CA LEU A 9 -8.73 -21.45 -2.14
C LEU A 9 -7.88 -20.21 -2.34
N LEU A 10 -6.94 -19.98 -1.42
CA LEU A 10 -5.95 -18.93 -1.56
C LEU A 10 -4.74 -19.41 -2.34
N THR A 11 -4.28 -18.59 -3.28
CA THR A 11 -3.09 -18.85 -4.10
C THR A 11 -1.91 -17.98 -3.69
N ASN A 12 -0.72 -18.38 -4.12
CA ASN A 12 0.55 -17.66 -3.93
C ASN A 12 1.36 -17.57 -5.23
N ASP A 13 0.71 -17.81 -6.37
CA ASP A 13 1.31 -17.64 -7.69
C ASP A 13 1.62 -16.17 -8.00
N VAL A 14 2.61 -15.97 -8.86
CA VAL A 14 3.07 -14.66 -9.29
C VAL A 14 2.93 -14.55 -10.80
N TRP A 15 2.12 -13.60 -11.22
CA TRP A 15 1.91 -13.24 -12.61
C TRP A 15 2.48 -11.84 -12.87
N ALA A 16 3.13 -11.67 -14.02
CA ALA A 16 3.54 -10.38 -14.54
C ALA A 16 2.74 -10.06 -15.80
N PHE A 17 2.30 -8.82 -15.93
CA PHE A 17 1.68 -8.31 -17.14
C PHE A 17 2.66 -7.44 -17.90
N SER A 18 2.94 -7.80 -19.15
CA SER A 18 3.71 -6.95 -20.05
C SER A 18 2.74 -6.22 -20.98
N PRO A 19 2.65 -4.88 -20.91
CA PRO A 19 1.73 -4.12 -21.76
C PRO A 19 2.22 -3.98 -23.21
N LEU A 20 3.49 -4.30 -23.48
CA LEU A 20 4.09 -4.19 -24.81
C LEU A 20 3.59 -5.31 -25.73
N GLY A 21 3.53 -5.03 -27.04
CA GLY A 21 3.21 -6.05 -28.05
C GLY A 21 1.78 -6.59 -27.99
N GLY A 22 0.82 -5.78 -27.52
CA GLY A 22 -0.60 -6.19 -27.44
C GLY A 22 -1.04 -6.74 -26.08
N GLY A 23 -0.15 -6.76 -25.09
CA GLY A 23 -0.48 -7.18 -23.73
C GLY A 23 -0.42 -8.69 -23.57
N HIS A 24 0.44 -9.19 -22.68
CA HIS A 24 0.44 -10.60 -22.31
C HIS A 24 0.75 -10.80 -20.83
N TRP A 25 0.24 -11.90 -20.29
CA TRP A 25 0.51 -12.35 -18.93
C TRP A 25 1.53 -13.48 -18.95
N GLU A 26 2.53 -13.37 -18.08
CA GLU A 26 3.54 -14.40 -17.86
C GLU A 26 3.45 -14.91 -16.42
N LEU A 27 3.46 -16.23 -16.25
CA LEU A 27 3.53 -16.86 -14.94
C LEU A 27 5.01 -16.91 -14.49
N LEU A 28 5.39 -16.03 -13.56
CA LEU A 28 6.75 -15.97 -13.02
C LEU A 28 7.00 -17.08 -11.99
N ALA A 29 6.01 -17.38 -11.14
CA ALA A 29 6.12 -18.41 -10.12
C ALA A 29 4.79 -19.17 -9.97
N PRO A 30 4.76 -20.50 -10.22
CA PRO A 30 3.56 -21.30 -10.00
C PRO A 30 3.23 -21.44 -8.50
N PRO A 31 1.99 -21.86 -8.16
CA PRO A 31 1.63 -22.16 -6.79
C PRO A 31 2.59 -23.18 -6.16
N ALA A 32 2.92 -22.99 -4.89
CA ALA A 32 3.85 -23.86 -4.13
C ALA A 32 5.24 -24.07 -4.78
N SER A 33 5.69 -23.13 -5.64
CA SER A 33 6.98 -23.19 -6.34
C SER A 33 8.21 -23.11 -5.44
N SER A 34 8.08 -22.58 -4.21
CA SER A 34 9.17 -22.46 -3.25
C SER A 34 8.69 -22.74 -1.83
N PRO A 35 9.39 -23.61 -1.07
CA PRO A 35 9.10 -23.83 0.34
C PRO A 35 9.39 -22.57 1.20
N SER A 36 10.22 -21.65 0.68
CA SER A 36 10.53 -20.36 1.31
C SER A 36 9.54 -19.26 0.92
N GLY A 37 8.54 -19.57 0.09
CA GLY A 37 7.49 -18.65 -0.33
C GLY A 37 6.38 -18.51 0.70
N PRO A 38 5.57 -17.45 0.57
CA PRO A 38 4.37 -17.30 1.38
C PRO A 38 3.38 -18.44 1.11
N PRO A 39 2.52 -18.80 2.08
CA PRO A 39 1.33 -19.60 1.79
C PRO A 39 0.40 -18.85 0.84
N GLY A 40 -0.73 -19.46 0.47
CA GLY A 40 -1.80 -18.73 -0.21
C GLY A 40 -2.26 -17.52 0.61
N LEU A 41 -2.30 -16.33 0.00
CA LEU A 41 -2.58 -15.06 0.69
C LEU A 41 -3.62 -14.22 -0.04
N ALA A 42 -4.55 -13.62 0.69
CA ALA A 42 -5.48 -12.60 0.20
C ALA A 42 -5.56 -11.39 1.13
N GLY A 43 -5.84 -10.20 0.58
CA GLY A 43 -5.87 -8.94 1.35
C GLY A 43 -4.52 -8.55 1.95
N HIS A 44 -3.42 -9.12 1.44
CA HIS A 44 -2.06 -8.73 1.79
C HIS A 44 -1.70 -7.40 1.12
N ALA A 45 -0.63 -6.76 1.59
CA ALA A 45 -0.05 -5.60 0.92
C ALA A 45 1.28 -5.98 0.27
N ALA A 46 1.60 -5.34 -0.85
CA ALA A 46 2.87 -5.53 -1.53
C ALA A 46 3.49 -4.19 -1.97
N ALA A 47 4.81 -4.13 -2.02
CA ALA A 47 5.56 -2.96 -2.48
C ALA A 47 6.86 -3.41 -3.16
N LEU A 48 7.24 -2.68 -4.22
CA LEU A 48 8.49 -2.88 -4.93
C LEU A 48 9.63 -2.12 -4.23
N VAL A 49 10.77 -2.78 -4.07
CA VAL A 49 11.99 -2.23 -3.45
C VAL A 49 13.15 -2.42 -4.41
N ASP A 50 13.83 -1.31 -4.71
CA ASP A 50 14.98 -1.24 -5.63
C ASP A 50 14.73 -1.90 -7.00
N ASP A 51 13.48 -1.84 -7.47
CA ASP A 51 13.00 -2.39 -8.76
C ASP A 51 13.18 -3.90 -8.97
N ILE A 52 13.70 -4.60 -7.98
CA ILE A 52 14.09 -6.01 -8.09
C ILE A 52 13.46 -6.89 -7.01
N TRP A 53 12.99 -6.32 -5.91
CA TRP A 53 12.37 -7.08 -4.81
C TRP A 53 10.90 -6.68 -4.61
N LEU A 54 9.98 -7.61 -4.88
CA LEU A 54 8.58 -7.47 -4.49
C LEU A 54 8.40 -7.96 -3.06
N TYR A 55 8.26 -7.04 -2.10
CA TYR A 55 7.93 -7.37 -0.72
C TYR A 55 6.43 -7.60 -0.56
N VAL A 56 6.05 -8.61 0.23
CA VAL A 56 4.67 -8.96 0.56
C VAL A 56 4.53 -9.09 2.07
N SER A 57 3.57 -8.38 2.66
CA SER A 57 3.31 -8.42 4.10
C SER A 57 1.83 -8.70 4.44
N GLY A 58 1.65 -9.53 5.45
CA GLY A 58 0.35 -9.84 6.04
C GLY A 58 -0.64 -10.49 5.08
N GLY A 59 -1.91 -10.12 5.20
CA GLY A 59 -3.04 -10.77 4.55
C GLY A 59 -3.61 -11.93 5.37
N ARG A 60 -4.68 -12.54 4.89
CA ARG A 60 -5.22 -13.79 5.45
C ARG A 60 -4.63 -14.99 4.71
N THR A 61 -4.42 -16.08 5.44
CA THR A 61 -4.07 -17.40 4.89
C THR A 61 -5.29 -18.32 4.95
N GLN A 62 -5.16 -19.57 4.50
CA GLN A 62 -6.21 -20.58 4.67
C GLN A 62 -6.49 -20.91 6.15
N HIS A 63 -5.52 -20.68 7.04
CA HIS A 63 -5.57 -21.07 8.45
C HIS A 63 -5.65 -19.87 9.39
N ASP A 64 -5.04 -18.74 9.00
CA ASP A 64 -4.89 -17.54 9.81
C ASP A 64 -5.65 -16.36 9.21
N LEU A 65 -6.45 -15.68 10.02
CA LEU A 65 -7.18 -14.48 9.59
C LEU A 65 -6.26 -13.27 9.33
N PHE A 66 -5.13 -13.19 10.05
CA PHE A 66 -4.18 -12.08 9.96
C PHE A 66 -2.75 -12.62 10.09
N SER A 67 -2.09 -12.83 8.95
CA SER A 67 -0.68 -13.17 8.87
C SER A 67 0.18 -11.99 9.33
N SER A 68 1.29 -12.30 10.01
CA SER A 68 2.38 -11.34 10.29
C SER A 68 3.63 -11.64 9.45
N GLY A 69 3.52 -12.55 8.48
CA GLY A 69 4.64 -12.95 7.63
C GLY A 69 5.09 -11.80 6.72
N LEU A 70 6.40 -11.73 6.50
CA LEU A 70 7.04 -10.86 5.53
C LEU A 70 7.88 -11.72 4.58
N PHE A 71 7.60 -11.58 3.29
CA PHE A 71 8.26 -12.33 2.22
C PHE A 71 8.73 -11.36 1.16
N ARG A 72 9.72 -11.75 0.37
CA ARG A 72 10.14 -11.01 -0.82
C ARG A 72 10.37 -11.95 -1.99
N PHE A 73 9.97 -11.52 -3.17
CA PHE A 73 10.20 -12.21 -4.42
C PHE A 73 11.23 -11.45 -5.23
N HIS A 74 12.28 -12.14 -5.67
CA HIS A 74 13.27 -11.59 -6.58
C HIS A 74 12.68 -11.56 -8.00
N LEU A 75 12.51 -10.38 -8.56
CA LEU A 75 12.14 -10.18 -9.94
C LEU A 75 13.39 -10.34 -10.80
N ASP A 76 13.53 -11.48 -11.45
CA ASP A 76 14.52 -11.68 -12.49
C ASP A 76 13.83 -11.57 -13.85
N HIS A 77 14.30 -10.67 -14.72
CA HIS A 77 13.78 -10.51 -16.09
C HIS A 77 14.27 -11.60 -17.05
N THR A 78 15.24 -12.42 -16.62
CA THR A 78 15.93 -13.42 -17.45
C THR A 78 15.74 -14.85 -16.96
N SER A 79 15.30 -15.05 -15.72
CA SER A 79 15.02 -16.37 -15.13
C SER A 79 13.72 -16.37 -14.33
N ARG A 80 13.26 -17.54 -13.89
CA ARG A 80 12.12 -17.64 -12.97
C ARG A 80 12.57 -17.10 -11.61
N GLY A 81 11.94 -16.00 -11.18
CA GLY A 81 12.21 -15.39 -9.88
C GLY A 81 12.01 -16.37 -8.71
N TYR A 82 12.53 -16.02 -7.54
CA TYR A 82 12.50 -16.88 -6.37
C TYR A 82 12.02 -16.13 -5.12
N TRP A 83 11.46 -16.89 -4.19
CA TRP A 83 10.97 -16.38 -2.92
C TRP A 83 11.99 -16.51 -1.80
N GLU A 84 12.00 -15.51 -0.92
CA GLU A 84 12.66 -15.54 0.36
C GLU A 84 11.72 -15.10 1.48
N GLN A 85 11.74 -15.84 2.59
CA GLN A 85 11.14 -15.38 3.83
C GLN A 85 12.07 -14.34 4.48
N VAL A 86 11.52 -13.18 4.83
CA VAL A 86 12.27 -12.12 5.50
C VAL A 86 12.08 -12.29 7.00
N ILE A 87 13.14 -12.75 7.68
CA ILE A 87 13.17 -12.87 9.13
C ILE A 87 13.57 -11.51 9.74
N PRO A 88 12.69 -10.85 10.52
CA PRO A 88 13.06 -9.61 11.19
C PRO A 88 14.14 -9.85 12.25
N ALA A 89 15.13 -8.97 12.31
CA ALA A 89 16.15 -8.93 13.36
C ALA A 89 15.61 -8.32 14.66
N GLY A 90 14.47 -7.64 14.62
CA GLY A 90 13.85 -7.03 15.80
C GLY A 90 12.53 -6.33 15.51
N GLY A 91 11.86 -5.92 16.58
CA GLY A 91 10.52 -5.32 16.52
C GLY A 91 9.42 -6.35 16.26
N ARG A 92 8.17 -5.88 16.19
CA ARG A 92 7.00 -6.75 16.00
C ARG A 92 6.38 -6.50 14.62
N PRO A 93 6.38 -7.49 13.72
CA PRO A 93 5.67 -7.36 12.46
C PRO A 93 4.15 -7.21 12.71
N PRO A 94 3.45 -6.32 11.99
CA PRO A 94 2.01 -6.19 12.11
C PRO A 94 1.31 -7.42 11.55
N ALA A 95 0.46 -8.06 12.36
CA ALA A 95 -0.53 -9.00 11.87
C ALA A 95 -1.73 -8.22 11.33
N ALA A 96 -1.87 -8.09 10.01
CA ALA A 96 -2.88 -7.23 9.40
C ALA A 96 -3.37 -7.75 8.04
N THR A 97 -4.58 -7.33 7.65
CA THR A 97 -5.15 -7.52 6.30
C THR A 97 -5.89 -6.26 5.86
N GLY A 98 -5.95 -6.00 4.56
CA GLY A 98 -6.53 -4.78 4.01
C GLY A 98 -5.75 -3.51 4.40
N HIS A 99 -4.50 -3.63 4.80
CA HIS A 99 -3.58 -2.50 4.95
C HIS A 99 -2.95 -2.11 3.62
N SER A 100 -2.36 -0.93 3.56
CA SER A 100 -1.49 -0.53 2.44
C SER A 100 -0.02 -0.69 2.83
N MET A 101 0.85 -0.85 1.83
CA MET A 101 2.29 -0.87 2.01
C MET A 101 2.96 -0.09 0.90
N VAL A 102 3.89 0.81 1.26
CA VAL A 102 4.65 1.61 0.30
C VAL A 102 6.14 1.64 0.68
N PHE A 103 7.02 1.77 -0.30
CA PHE A 103 8.45 1.91 -0.07
C PHE A 103 8.88 3.38 -0.15
N HIS A 104 9.61 3.85 0.85
CA HIS A 104 10.27 5.16 0.82
C HIS A 104 11.77 4.97 0.67
N ALA A 105 12.28 5.22 -0.53
CA ALA A 105 13.67 4.97 -0.90
C ALA A 105 14.70 5.77 -0.06
N PRO A 106 14.51 7.08 0.24
CA PRO A 106 15.50 7.83 1.01
C PRO A 106 15.75 7.30 2.42
N SER A 107 14.72 6.82 3.13
CA SER A 107 14.88 6.22 4.46
C SER A 107 15.06 4.71 4.43
N ARG A 108 14.94 4.07 3.26
CA ARG A 108 14.99 2.62 3.07
C ARG A 108 14.02 1.89 4.01
N THR A 109 12.77 2.36 4.02
CA THR A 109 11.71 1.80 4.86
C THR A 109 10.47 1.44 4.05
N LEU A 110 9.90 0.27 4.33
CA LEU A 110 8.51 -0.04 3.98
C LEU A 110 7.59 0.54 5.05
N LEU A 111 6.61 1.32 4.64
CA LEU A 111 5.56 1.86 5.50
C LEU A 111 4.31 1.01 5.35
N VAL A 112 3.84 0.42 6.44
CA VAL A 112 2.60 -0.36 6.51
C VAL A 112 1.56 0.42 7.29
N HIS A 113 0.51 0.89 6.62
CA HIS A 113 -0.49 1.78 7.21
C HIS A 113 -1.88 1.13 7.28
N GLY A 114 -2.53 1.31 8.44
CA GLY A 114 -3.91 0.94 8.69
C GLY A 114 -4.20 -0.56 8.61
N GLY A 115 -5.39 -0.91 8.11
CA GLY A 115 -5.87 -2.28 7.96
C GLY A 115 -6.65 -2.79 9.17
N HIS A 116 -7.10 -4.03 9.06
CA HIS A 116 -7.69 -4.78 10.16
C HIS A 116 -6.59 -5.53 10.92
N ARG A 117 -6.60 -5.41 12.26
CA ARG A 117 -5.70 -6.14 13.16
C ARG A 117 -6.50 -6.99 14.15
N PRO A 118 -5.91 -8.07 14.69
CA PRO A 118 -6.49 -8.78 15.83
C PRO A 118 -6.64 -7.83 17.02
N SER A 119 -7.83 -7.78 17.63
CA SER A 119 -8.06 -7.08 18.90
C SER A 119 -8.22 -8.09 20.04
N THR A 120 -9.14 -9.03 19.87
CA THR A 120 -9.32 -10.19 20.75
C THR A 120 -9.47 -11.44 19.90
N ALA A 121 -9.53 -12.61 20.52
CA ALA A 121 -9.62 -13.90 19.80
C ALA A 121 -10.78 -13.99 18.80
N ARG A 122 -11.84 -13.17 18.93
CA ARG A 122 -13.02 -13.20 18.07
C ARG A 122 -13.30 -11.92 17.28
N PHE A 123 -12.54 -10.85 17.54
CA PHE A 123 -12.83 -9.54 16.97
C PHE A 123 -11.59 -8.91 16.36
N SER A 124 -11.77 -8.30 15.20
CA SER A 124 -10.78 -7.44 14.57
C SER A 124 -11.16 -5.98 14.76
N VAL A 125 -10.16 -5.12 14.76
CA VAL A 125 -10.33 -3.67 14.78
C VAL A 125 -9.60 -3.06 13.61
N ARG A 126 -10.17 -2.00 13.05
CA ARG A 126 -9.45 -1.14 12.12
C ARG A 126 -8.45 -0.32 12.93
N VAL A 127 -7.31 -0.01 12.34
CA VAL A 127 -6.32 0.88 12.94
C VAL A 127 -5.94 1.99 11.97
N ASN A 128 -5.31 3.04 12.49
CA ASN A 128 -4.66 4.11 11.71
C ASN A 128 -3.15 4.21 12.03
N SER A 129 -2.59 3.21 12.69
CA SER A 129 -1.15 3.20 12.98
C SER A 129 -0.34 2.90 11.72
N THR A 130 0.90 3.40 11.71
CA THR A 130 1.88 3.14 10.66
C THR A 130 3.07 2.41 11.27
N GLU A 131 3.36 1.20 10.78
CA GLU A 131 4.60 0.50 11.11
C GLU A 131 5.63 0.70 10.00
N LEU A 132 6.90 0.74 10.38
CA LEU A 132 8.04 0.88 9.48
C LEU A 132 8.88 -0.38 9.56
N PHE A 133 9.19 -0.97 8.41
CA PHE A 133 10.22 -1.98 8.29
C PHE A 133 11.45 -1.39 7.61
N HIS A 134 12.55 -1.29 8.35
CA HIS A 134 13.84 -0.83 7.83
C HIS A 134 14.47 -1.97 7.02
N VAL A 135 14.50 -1.87 5.69
CA VAL A 135 14.80 -3.03 4.82
C VAL A 135 16.23 -3.54 4.99
N ASP A 136 17.19 -2.64 5.21
CA ASP A 136 18.61 -3.02 5.36
C ASP A 136 18.90 -3.63 6.73
N ARG A 137 18.31 -3.07 7.79
CA ARG A 137 18.48 -3.53 9.18
C ARG A 137 17.57 -4.70 9.54
N ARG A 138 16.52 -4.92 8.75
CA ARG A 138 15.45 -5.89 8.98
C ARG A 138 14.74 -5.71 10.33
N VAL A 139 14.52 -4.47 10.75
CA VAL A 139 13.88 -4.16 12.04
C VAL A 139 12.55 -3.47 11.82
N TRP A 140 11.53 -3.87 12.60
CA TRP A 140 10.26 -3.18 12.69
C TRP A 140 10.28 -2.09 13.77
N THR A 141 9.73 -0.92 13.45
CA THR A 141 9.51 0.19 14.38
C THR A 141 8.14 0.82 14.13
N THR A 142 7.50 1.37 15.15
CA THR A 142 6.24 2.10 14.97
C THR A 142 6.50 3.57 14.71
N LEU A 143 5.89 4.12 13.64
CA LEU A 143 5.93 5.54 13.37
C LEU A 143 4.92 6.26 14.27
N LYS A 144 5.42 7.17 15.11
CA LYS A 144 4.61 8.06 15.93
C LYS A 144 4.54 9.42 15.26
N GLY A 145 3.37 9.78 14.73
CA GLY A 145 3.13 11.13 14.25
C GLY A 145 3.18 12.15 15.40
N ARG A 146 3.65 13.37 15.11
CA ARG A 146 3.66 14.47 16.08
C ARG A 146 2.25 14.86 16.53
N ASP A 147 1.32 14.95 15.58
CA ASP A 147 -0.09 15.27 15.82
C ASP A 147 -1.00 14.19 15.24
N GLY A 148 -1.49 13.29 16.11
CA GLY A 148 -2.38 12.19 15.73
C GLY A 148 -3.81 12.61 15.36
N LEU A 149 -4.18 13.87 15.59
CA LEU A 149 -5.54 14.38 15.38
C LEU A 149 -5.84 14.80 13.94
N GLN A 150 -4.81 15.07 13.12
CA GLN A 150 -4.99 15.51 11.72
C GLN A 150 -4.88 14.37 10.70
N GLY A 151 -4.66 13.13 11.18
CA GLY A 151 -4.54 11.97 10.32
C GLY A 151 -5.88 11.31 9.96
N PRO A 152 -5.87 10.35 9.03
CA PRO A 152 -7.02 9.52 8.77
C PRO A 152 -7.47 8.79 10.04
N ARG A 153 -8.80 8.68 10.19
CA ARG A 153 -9.40 7.71 11.12
C ARG A 153 -9.03 6.28 10.74
N GLU A 154 -9.27 5.36 11.68
CA GLU A 154 -9.03 3.93 11.53
C GLU A 154 -9.72 3.39 10.27
N ARG A 155 -8.93 2.79 9.37
CA ARG A 155 -9.43 2.37 8.06
C ARG A 155 -8.74 1.12 7.53
N ALA A 156 -9.44 0.42 6.65
CA ALA A 156 -8.91 -0.72 5.90
C ALA A 156 -9.34 -0.63 4.43
N PHE A 157 -8.73 -1.43 3.56
CA PHE A 157 -9.01 -1.46 2.12
C PHE A 157 -8.91 -0.07 1.45
N HIS A 158 -7.99 0.75 1.94
CA HIS A 158 -7.59 2.02 1.34
C HIS A 158 -6.39 1.80 0.43
N THR A 159 -6.01 2.81 -0.34
CA THR A 159 -4.77 2.81 -1.12
C THR A 159 -3.78 3.81 -0.54
N ALA A 160 -2.50 3.57 -0.74
CA ALA A 160 -1.45 4.52 -0.42
C ALA A 160 -0.35 4.53 -1.48
N SER A 161 0.28 5.70 -1.66
CA SER A 161 1.42 5.90 -2.56
C SER A 161 2.41 6.87 -1.93
N VAL A 162 3.68 6.82 -2.36
CA VAL A 162 4.68 7.84 -2.00
C VAL A 162 4.82 8.83 -3.15
N LEU A 163 4.74 10.12 -2.84
CA LEU A 163 4.98 11.22 -3.77
C LEU A 163 5.96 12.20 -3.13
N GLY A 164 7.20 12.19 -3.60
CA GLY A 164 8.29 12.94 -2.97
C GLY A 164 8.44 12.56 -1.49
N ASN A 165 8.35 13.54 -0.60
CA ASN A 165 8.43 13.35 0.85
C ASN A 165 7.07 13.08 1.51
N TYR A 166 6.04 12.73 0.75
CA TYR A 166 4.71 12.49 1.29
C TYR A 166 4.27 11.05 1.06
N MET A 167 3.72 10.42 2.08
CA MET A 167 2.83 9.28 1.91
C MET A 167 1.40 9.82 1.75
N VAL A 168 0.76 9.48 0.65
CA VAL A 168 -0.62 9.86 0.36
C VAL A 168 -1.50 8.65 0.63
N VAL A 169 -2.55 8.83 1.43
CA VAL A 169 -3.55 7.79 1.74
C VAL A 169 -4.89 8.23 1.17
N TYR A 170 -5.56 7.35 0.41
CA TYR A 170 -6.82 7.66 -0.23
C TYR A 170 -7.91 6.64 0.10
N GLY A 171 -9.06 7.19 0.49
CA GLY A 171 -10.32 6.51 0.67
C GLY A 171 -10.29 5.33 1.65
N GLY A 172 -11.07 4.30 1.33
CA GLY A 172 -11.14 3.05 2.07
C GLY A 172 -12.32 2.94 3.01
N ASN A 173 -12.37 1.81 3.72
CA ASN A 173 -13.45 1.47 4.62
C ASN A 173 -13.29 2.12 5.99
N VAL A 174 -14.25 2.96 6.35
CA VAL A 174 -14.40 3.59 7.66
C VAL A 174 -15.78 3.21 8.16
N HIS A 175 -15.88 2.61 9.35
CA HIS A 175 -17.17 2.16 9.87
C HIS A 175 -17.65 3.13 10.94
N THR A 176 -18.73 3.85 10.65
CA THR A 176 -19.34 4.83 11.56
C THR A 176 -20.82 4.50 11.76
N HIS A 177 -21.20 4.12 12.98
CA HIS A 177 -22.59 3.87 13.39
C HIS A 177 -23.21 5.12 14.02
N TYR A 178 -23.48 6.16 13.23
CA TYR A 178 -24.16 7.35 13.78
C TYR A 178 -25.61 7.44 13.31
N GLN A 179 -25.86 7.57 12.00
CA GLN A 179 -27.23 7.73 11.45
C GLN A 179 -27.40 7.09 10.06
N GLU A 180 -26.31 6.93 9.30
CA GLU A 180 -26.23 6.19 8.05
C GLU A 180 -25.08 5.19 8.16
N GLU A 181 -25.26 3.96 7.68
CA GLU A 181 -24.18 2.96 7.58
C GLU A 181 -23.23 3.34 6.44
N LYS A 182 -22.47 4.42 6.63
CA LYS A 182 -21.39 4.78 5.72
C LYS A 182 -20.20 3.88 6.02
N CYS A 183 -19.95 2.93 5.13
CA CYS A 183 -18.85 1.98 5.22
C CYS A 183 -17.57 2.47 4.54
N TYR A 184 -17.64 3.53 3.73
CA TYR A 184 -16.52 4.00 2.91
C TYR A 184 -16.37 5.51 3.00
N GLU A 185 -15.13 5.97 2.94
CA GLU A 185 -14.78 7.38 2.81
C GLU A 185 -13.95 7.59 1.54
N ASP A 186 -14.04 8.79 0.95
CA ASP A 186 -13.33 9.23 -0.25
C ASP A 186 -12.26 10.29 0.06
N GLY A 187 -11.91 10.45 1.34
CA GLY A 187 -10.92 11.41 1.81
C GLY A 187 -9.51 11.11 1.35
N ILE A 188 -8.73 12.16 1.12
CA ILE A 188 -7.30 12.11 0.83
C ILE A 188 -6.51 12.70 2.00
N PHE A 189 -5.44 12.03 2.39
CA PHE A 189 -4.62 12.40 3.53
C PHE A 189 -3.15 12.39 3.14
N PHE A 190 -2.39 13.36 3.64
CA PHE A 190 -0.98 13.53 3.32
C PHE A 190 -0.17 13.42 4.60
N TYR A 191 0.80 12.51 4.63
CA TYR A 191 1.75 12.38 5.71
C TYR A 191 3.12 12.83 5.25
N HIS A 192 3.63 13.90 5.84
CA HIS A 192 4.97 14.39 5.54
C HIS A 192 6.03 13.51 6.24
N LEU A 193 6.80 12.77 5.44
CA LEU A 193 7.80 11.79 5.88
C LEU A 193 9.02 12.41 6.54
N GLY A 194 9.43 13.63 6.17
CA GLY A 194 10.51 14.35 6.87
C GLY A 194 10.12 14.93 8.25
N CYS A 195 8.91 15.51 8.36
CA CYS A 195 8.43 16.16 9.58
C CYS A 195 7.71 15.21 10.55
N HIS A 196 7.38 14.00 10.10
CA HIS A 196 6.61 13.00 10.82
C HIS A 196 5.23 13.51 11.28
N GLN A 197 4.47 14.14 10.38
CA GLN A 197 3.16 14.70 10.68
C GLN A 197 2.19 14.56 9.51
N TRP A 198 0.92 14.38 9.83
CA TRP A 198 -0.16 14.57 8.86
C TRP A 198 -0.30 16.05 8.55
N VAL A 199 -0.59 16.39 7.31
CA VAL A 199 -0.83 17.77 6.86
C VAL A 199 -2.16 17.85 6.14
N SER A 200 -2.83 18.99 6.27
CA SER A 200 -4.11 19.21 5.58
C SER A 200 -3.88 19.49 4.09
N GLY A 201 -4.84 19.10 3.24
CA GLY A 201 -4.79 19.43 1.82
C GLY A 201 -4.77 20.95 1.56
N ALA A 202 -5.32 21.75 2.49
CA ALA A 202 -5.29 23.21 2.43
C ALA A 202 -3.88 23.78 2.65
N GLU A 203 -3.06 23.16 3.50
CA GLU A 203 -1.65 23.54 3.70
C GLU A 203 -0.77 23.24 2.48
N LEU A 204 -1.20 22.29 1.64
CA LEU A 204 -0.52 21.96 0.39
C LEU A 204 -0.98 22.82 -0.79
N ALA A 205 -2.05 23.60 -0.61
CA ALA A 205 -2.60 24.43 -1.67
C ALA A 205 -1.84 25.76 -1.78
N PRO A 206 -1.62 26.29 -3.00
CA PRO A 206 -1.12 27.65 -3.17
C PRO A 206 -2.02 28.67 -2.44
N PRO A 207 -1.46 29.78 -1.92
CA PRO A 207 -2.27 30.80 -1.25
C PRO A 207 -3.40 31.31 -2.16
N GLY A 208 -4.65 31.22 -1.70
CA GLY A 208 -5.81 31.82 -2.36
C GLY A 208 -6.75 30.88 -3.12
N THR A 209 -6.57 29.55 -3.08
CA THR A 209 -7.52 28.60 -3.69
C THR A 209 -8.62 28.16 -2.70
N PRO A 210 -9.91 28.44 -2.95
CA PRO A 210 -11.00 27.86 -2.18
C PRO A 210 -11.25 26.41 -2.62
N GLU A 211 -11.49 25.53 -1.65
CA GLU A 211 -11.80 24.09 -1.75
C GLU A 211 -10.93 23.27 -2.72
N VAL A 212 -10.01 22.51 -2.12
CA VAL A 212 -9.05 21.70 -2.85
C VAL A 212 -9.69 20.36 -3.25
N CYS A 213 -9.98 20.20 -4.53
CA CYS A 213 -10.26 18.90 -5.14
C CYS A 213 -8.94 18.23 -5.46
N VAL A 214 -8.72 17.04 -4.91
CA VAL A 214 -7.58 16.20 -5.28
C VAL A 214 -8.06 14.99 -6.07
N SER A 215 -7.63 14.88 -7.33
CA SER A 215 -7.89 13.71 -8.16
C SER A 215 -6.59 12.98 -8.47
N VAL A 216 -6.60 11.66 -8.28
CA VAL A 216 -5.50 10.77 -8.67
C VAL A 216 -5.79 10.32 -10.10
N LEU A 217 -5.10 10.93 -11.07
CA LEU A 217 -5.27 10.59 -12.49
C LEU A 217 -4.39 9.39 -12.90
N LYS A 218 -3.25 9.22 -12.20
CA LYS A 218 -2.27 8.11 -12.31
C LYS A 218 -1.50 7.99 -10.98
N PRO A 219 -0.82 6.85 -10.68
CA PRO A 219 0.01 6.72 -9.47
C PRO A 219 1.08 7.82 -9.30
N GLU A 220 1.42 8.51 -10.39
CA GLU A 220 2.45 9.55 -10.47
C GLU A 220 1.90 10.99 -10.63
N TYR A 221 0.57 11.18 -10.74
CA TYR A 221 -0.05 12.51 -10.89
C TYR A 221 -1.22 12.70 -9.92
N VAL A 222 -1.01 13.63 -8.99
CA VAL A 222 -2.03 14.15 -8.10
C VAL A 222 -2.41 15.54 -8.58
N CYS A 223 -3.63 15.72 -9.06
CA CYS A 223 -4.13 17.03 -9.46
C CYS A 223 -4.81 17.70 -8.28
N VAL A 224 -4.34 18.89 -7.91
CA VAL A 224 -4.87 19.72 -6.82
C VAL A 224 -5.49 20.96 -7.46
N GLY A 225 -6.81 21.14 -7.39
CA GLY A 225 -7.51 22.26 -8.05
C GLY A 225 -8.91 22.56 -7.50
N PRO A 226 -9.54 23.69 -7.87
CA PRO A 226 -10.75 24.20 -7.22
C PRO A 226 -12.09 23.60 -7.70
N ASP A 227 -12.11 22.66 -8.65
CA ASP A 227 -13.36 22.18 -9.28
C ASP A 227 -13.37 20.66 -9.56
N ARG A 228 -14.44 19.97 -9.12
CA ARG A 228 -14.71 18.54 -9.35
C ARG A 228 -15.08 18.21 -10.81
N SER A 229 -15.45 19.22 -11.62
CA SER A 229 -16.19 19.01 -12.88
C SER A 229 -15.40 19.22 -14.17
N ARG A 230 -14.16 19.69 -14.11
CA ARG A 230 -13.34 19.92 -15.32
C ARG A 230 -11.91 19.43 -15.15
N PHE A 231 -11.39 18.80 -16.20
CA PHE A 231 -9.96 18.65 -16.43
C PHE A 231 -9.29 20.01 -16.19
N CYS A 232 -8.53 20.14 -15.09
CA CYS A 232 -8.03 21.42 -14.59
C CYS A 232 -6.99 22.02 -15.57
N PRO A 233 -7.25 23.18 -16.20
CA PRO A 233 -6.28 23.85 -17.05
C PRO A 233 -5.20 24.62 -16.25
N SER A 234 -5.43 24.80 -14.94
CA SER A 234 -4.59 25.62 -14.04
C SER A 234 -3.98 24.83 -12.86
N ALA A 235 -3.90 23.50 -12.97
CA ALA A 235 -3.43 22.64 -11.89
C ALA A 235 -1.92 22.80 -11.59
N MET A 236 -1.55 22.73 -10.31
CA MET A 236 -0.18 22.40 -9.93
C MET A 236 0.03 20.91 -10.17
N TRP A 237 0.93 20.58 -11.10
CA TRP A 237 1.37 19.21 -11.32
C TRP A 237 2.54 18.94 -10.39
N LEU A 238 2.36 18.06 -9.40
CA LEU A 238 3.49 17.49 -8.67
C LEU A 238 4.09 16.37 -9.53
N SER A 239 4.95 16.74 -10.50
CA SER A 239 5.69 15.76 -11.29
C SER A 239 6.90 15.27 -10.50
N GLY A 240 6.96 13.97 -10.21
CA GLY A 240 8.22 13.29 -9.96
C GLY A 240 8.97 13.12 -11.27
N THR A 241 9.68 14.16 -11.75
CA THR A 241 10.53 14.06 -12.93
C THR A 241 11.75 13.20 -12.61
N ASP A 242 11.74 11.96 -13.12
CA ASP A 242 12.74 11.37 -14.03
C ASP A 242 12.67 9.84 -13.89
N LEU A 243 11.61 9.23 -14.43
CA LEU A 243 11.55 7.79 -14.61
C LEU A 243 11.08 7.49 -16.02
N ARG A 244 11.90 6.69 -16.70
CA ARG A 244 11.58 6.08 -17.99
C ARG A 244 10.36 5.18 -17.79
N LEU A 245 9.68 4.82 -18.87
CA LEU A 245 8.41 4.09 -18.87
C LEU A 245 8.53 2.54 -18.72
N PRO A 246 9.01 1.95 -17.59
CA PRO A 246 8.59 0.58 -17.26
C PRO A 246 7.88 0.41 -15.91
N ASP A 247 7.76 1.42 -15.06
CA ASP A 247 7.55 1.20 -13.62
C ASP A 247 6.08 1.18 -13.15
N LEU A 248 5.16 0.64 -13.96
CA LEU A 248 3.77 0.45 -13.51
C LEU A 248 3.56 -0.98 -12.97
N VAL A 249 4.12 -1.29 -11.79
CA VAL A 249 3.65 -2.44 -11.02
C VAL A 249 2.37 -2.03 -10.29
N ALA A 250 1.24 -2.08 -10.99
CA ALA A 250 -0.07 -2.03 -10.35
C ALA A 250 -0.28 -3.34 -9.58
N VAL A 251 -0.02 -3.34 -8.27
CA VAL A 251 -0.49 -4.41 -7.39
C VAL A 251 -1.99 -4.21 -7.19
N ALA A 252 -2.78 -4.67 -8.15
CA ALA A 252 -4.21 -4.81 -7.98
C ALA A 252 -4.47 -6.00 -7.05
N SER A 253 -4.94 -5.73 -5.83
CA SER A 253 -5.58 -6.76 -5.02
C SER A 253 -6.90 -7.11 -5.71
N VAL A 254 -6.94 -8.26 -6.37
CA VAL A 254 -8.20 -8.82 -6.91
C VAL A 254 -9.10 -9.15 -5.71
N ARG A 255 -10.36 -8.71 -5.77
CA ARG A 255 -11.40 -9.02 -4.79
C ARG A 255 -11.75 -10.50 -4.85
#